data_AF-A0A7S0X7Z7-F1
#
_entry.id   AF-A0A7S0X7Z7-F1
#
_cell.length_a   1.000
_cell.length_b   1.000
_cell.length_c   1.000
_cell.angle_alpha   90.00
_cell.angle_beta   90.00
_cell.angle_gamma   90.00
#
_symmetry.space_group_name_H-M   'P 1'
#
loop_
_entity.id
_entity.type
_entity.pdbx_description
1 polymer ?
#
loop_
_entity_poly.entity_id
_entity_poly.type
_entity_poly.pdbx_seq_one_letter_code
_entity_poly.pdbx_strand_id
1 'polypeptide(L)'
;MAVAGPMTMVGVPVTLGSAAGLISMLEEEQVALQTTALRSLNKVVDTHWAEVAGSISVIEAMYEDEFFAQRHLAALLASKVFYHLGELNDALTYALRAGDLFDVTEPGAFVQTLLAKAIDEYIEQRSKPEAEQSIDERLVAVVERMFERCLADAQFHQAIGIALETRRLDKLEEAVARSEDVADSLAYATRVTQTLVSSREFRQLVLRVLVRLYESVGVEPHYLNMCQCLMFLDDADGVAAILTTLIQGGEEEHLLAYQIAFSLYENEIQAFLNRVNEKLAPAAPAAATATAA
;
A
#
# COMPACT_ATOMS: atom_id res chain seq x y z
N MET A 1 -16.31 -10.76 -72.48
CA MET A 1 -16.23 -9.66 -71.50
C MET A 1 -16.49 -10.23 -70.12
N ALA A 2 -15.45 -10.41 -69.31
CA ALA A 2 -15.56 -10.68 -67.89
C ALA A 2 -14.55 -9.76 -67.21
N VAL A 3 -15.08 -8.77 -66.49
CA VAL A 3 -14.34 -7.73 -65.78
C VAL A 3 -13.84 -8.36 -64.47
N ALA A 4 -12.52 -8.46 -64.30
CA ALA A 4 -11.92 -8.85 -63.04
C ALA A 4 -11.97 -7.65 -62.08
N GLY A 5 -12.67 -7.82 -60.95
CA GLY A 5 -12.78 -6.83 -59.89
C GLY A 5 -11.47 -6.65 -59.10
N PRO A 6 -11.33 -5.52 -58.37
CA PRO A 6 -10.10 -5.18 -57.66
C PRO A 6 -9.89 -6.11 -56.47
N MET A 7 -8.71 -6.74 -56.42
CA MET A 7 -8.28 -7.53 -55.27
C MET A 7 -8.00 -6.60 -54.08
N THR A 8 -8.92 -6.62 -53.11
CA THR A 8 -8.69 -6.10 -51.76
C THR A 8 -7.53 -6.85 -51.11
N MET A 9 -6.42 -6.16 -50.91
CA MET A 9 -5.29 -6.63 -50.10
C MET A 9 -5.75 -6.73 -48.64
N VAL A 10 -6.10 -7.94 -48.22
CA VAL A 10 -6.32 -8.28 -46.82
C VAL A 10 -4.97 -8.14 -46.10
N GLY A 11 -4.88 -7.20 -45.17
CA GLY A 11 -3.70 -7.01 -44.32
C GLY A 11 -3.44 -8.29 -43.53
N VAL A 12 -2.37 -8.99 -43.90
CA VAL A 12 -1.85 -10.14 -43.15
C VAL A 12 -1.26 -9.60 -41.84
N PRO A 13 -1.67 -10.11 -40.66
CA PRO A 13 -0.98 -9.79 -39.42
C PRO A 13 0.44 -10.36 -39.54
N VAL A 14 1.44 -9.48 -39.50
CA VAL A 14 2.85 -9.89 -39.50
C VAL A 14 3.11 -10.62 -38.19
N THR A 15 3.04 -11.94 -38.20
CA THR A 15 3.65 -12.79 -37.20
C THR A 15 5.16 -12.76 -37.46
N LEU A 16 5.86 -11.78 -36.91
CA LEU A 16 7.33 -11.77 -36.95
C LEU A 16 7.82 -13.01 -36.19
N GLY A 17 8.42 -13.97 -36.89
CA GLY A 17 9.07 -15.13 -36.27
C GLY A 17 10.38 -14.81 -35.56
N SER A 18 10.88 -13.57 -35.66
CA SER A 18 12.08 -13.06 -34.99
C SER A 18 12.01 -11.53 -34.88
N ALA A 19 12.54 -10.98 -33.78
CA ALA A 19 12.64 -9.55 -33.53
C ALA A 19 13.86 -8.90 -34.21
N ALA A 20 14.75 -9.67 -34.85
CA ALA A 20 15.99 -9.19 -35.46
C ALA A 20 15.78 -8.04 -36.46
N GLY A 21 14.69 -8.06 -37.24
CA GLY A 21 14.36 -6.96 -38.15
C GLY A 21 14.04 -5.66 -37.42
N LEU A 22 13.36 -5.73 -36.27
CA LEU A 22 13.03 -4.57 -35.45
C LEU A 22 14.27 -4.06 -34.69
N ILE A 23 15.17 -4.94 -34.29
CA ILE A 23 16.46 -4.59 -33.67
C ILE A 23 17.36 -3.88 -34.68
N SER A 24 17.45 -4.39 -35.92
CA SER A 24 18.22 -3.73 -36.98
C SER A 24 17.68 -2.33 -37.30
N MET A 25 16.35 -2.12 -37.23
CA MET A 25 15.75 -0.79 -37.38
C MET A 25 16.01 0.15 -36.20
N LEU A 26 16.38 -0.40 -35.03
CA LEU A 26 16.76 0.37 -33.85
C LEU A 26 18.19 0.92 -33.98
N GLU A 27 19.06 0.19 -34.67
CA GLU A 27 20.46 0.58 -34.94
C GLU A 27 20.59 1.62 -36.06
N GLU A 28 19.52 1.92 -36.82
CA GLU A 28 19.52 2.97 -37.84
C GLU A 28 19.46 4.39 -37.23
N GLU A 29 20.04 5.38 -37.91
CA GLU A 29 20.11 6.78 -37.46
C GLU A 29 18.76 7.53 -37.53
N GLN A 30 17.76 6.97 -38.21
CA GLN A 30 16.50 7.68 -38.45
C GLN A 30 15.53 7.55 -37.27
N VAL A 31 15.33 8.66 -36.55
CA VAL A 31 14.45 8.78 -35.36
C VAL A 31 13.02 8.23 -35.57
N ALA A 32 12.48 8.35 -36.78
CA ALA A 32 11.16 7.82 -37.13
C ALA A 32 11.13 6.28 -37.12
N LEU A 33 12.19 5.63 -37.64
CA LEU A 33 12.32 4.18 -37.66
C LEU A 33 12.56 3.64 -36.25
N GLN A 34 13.45 4.27 -35.49
CA GLN A 34 13.69 3.99 -34.08
C GLN A 34 12.39 4.05 -33.24
N THR A 35 11.58 5.08 -33.44
CA THR A 35 10.26 5.22 -32.79
C THR A 35 9.32 4.05 -33.12
N THR A 36 9.23 3.67 -34.40
CA THR A 36 8.36 2.56 -34.82
C THR A 36 8.88 1.21 -34.34
N ALA A 37 10.21 1.04 -34.29
CA ALA A 37 10.89 -0.13 -33.77
C ALA A 37 10.58 -0.28 -32.29
N LEU A 38 10.82 0.76 -31.47
CA LEU A 38 10.55 0.73 -30.03
C LEU A 38 9.08 0.44 -29.69
N ARG A 39 8.12 1.03 -30.41
CA ARG A 39 6.68 0.73 -30.21
C ARG A 39 6.33 -0.70 -30.56
N SER A 40 6.93 -1.23 -31.62
CA SER A 40 6.68 -2.61 -32.05
C SER A 40 7.33 -3.59 -31.09
N LEU A 41 8.58 -3.34 -30.68
CA LEU A 41 9.32 -4.14 -29.69
C LEU A 41 8.57 -4.21 -28.36
N ASN A 42 8.02 -3.10 -27.87
CA ASN A 42 7.22 -3.09 -26.63
C ASN A 42 5.98 -4.01 -26.66
N LYS A 43 5.48 -4.38 -27.84
CA LYS A 43 4.37 -5.33 -28.00
C LYS A 43 4.82 -6.78 -28.10
N VAL A 44 6.03 -7.03 -28.60
CA VAL A 44 6.55 -8.40 -28.83
C VAL A 44 7.57 -8.85 -27.77
N VAL A 45 7.97 -7.95 -26.86
CA VAL A 45 9.00 -8.21 -25.85
C VAL A 45 8.68 -9.43 -24.99
N ASP A 46 7.41 -9.68 -24.66
CA ASP A 46 7.04 -10.84 -23.83
C ASP A 46 7.34 -12.19 -24.50
N THR A 47 7.44 -12.24 -25.83
CA THR A 47 7.76 -13.46 -26.60
C THR A 47 9.22 -13.50 -27.04
N HIS A 48 9.81 -12.34 -27.38
CA HIS A 48 11.15 -12.23 -27.96
C HIS A 48 12.15 -11.52 -27.05
N TRP A 49 11.93 -11.48 -25.73
CA TRP A 49 12.82 -10.81 -24.77
C TRP A 49 14.28 -11.28 -24.89
N ALA A 50 14.53 -12.56 -25.18
CA ALA A 50 15.89 -13.10 -25.31
C ALA A 50 16.68 -12.51 -26.48
N GLU A 51 16.00 -12.21 -27.61
CA GLU A 51 16.62 -11.54 -28.75
C GLU A 51 16.88 -10.06 -28.44
N VAL A 52 15.92 -9.40 -27.78
CA VAL A 52 16.03 -7.98 -27.41
C VAL A 52 17.08 -7.74 -26.33
N ALA A 53 17.24 -8.68 -25.40
CA ALA A 53 18.26 -8.63 -24.34
C ALA A 53 19.69 -8.56 -24.90
N GLY A 54 19.94 -9.17 -26.07
CA GLY A 54 21.23 -9.10 -26.75
C GLY A 54 21.63 -7.68 -27.18
N SER A 55 20.66 -6.78 -27.33
CA SER A 55 20.86 -5.39 -27.77
C SER A 55 20.41 -4.37 -26.71
N ILE A 56 20.37 -4.76 -25.43
CA ILE A 56 19.92 -3.88 -24.35
C ILE A 56 20.77 -2.61 -24.23
N SER A 57 22.07 -2.70 -24.50
CA SER A 57 23.00 -1.56 -24.49
C SER A 57 22.60 -0.46 -25.48
N VAL A 58 22.00 -0.82 -26.62
CA VAL A 58 21.48 0.16 -27.59
C VAL A 58 20.26 0.87 -27.00
N ILE A 59 19.38 0.15 -26.33
CA ILE A 59 18.17 0.69 -25.69
C ILE A 59 18.57 1.63 -24.53
N GLU A 60 19.59 1.28 -23.76
CA GLU A 60 20.14 2.13 -22.69
C GLU A 60 20.75 3.41 -23.26
N ALA A 61 21.58 3.31 -24.32
CA ALA A 61 22.14 4.48 -24.99
C ALA A 61 21.06 5.42 -25.54
N MET A 62 19.96 4.88 -26.06
CA MET A 62 18.80 5.68 -26.51
C MET A 62 18.03 6.34 -25.37
N TYR A 63 18.05 5.76 -24.17
CA TYR A 63 17.48 6.38 -22.98
C TYR A 63 18.38 7.51 -22.43
N GLU A 64 19.70 7.31 -22.49
CA GLU A 64 20.69 8.31 -22.05
C GLU A 64 20.75 9.54 -22.97
N ASP A 65 20.30 9.42 -24.22
CA ASP A 65 20.20 10.56 -25.14
C ASP A 65 19.07 11.52 -24.73
N GLU A 66 19.45 12.67 -24.16
CA GLU A 66 18.52 13.72 -23.74
C GLU A 66 17.74 14.36 -24.90
N PHE A 67 18.26 14.28 -26.14
CA PHE A 67 17.61 14.85 -27.33
C PHE A 67 16.57 13.91 -27.93
N PHE A 68 16.51 12.66 -27.48
CA PHE A 68 15.56 11.68 -27.98
C PHE A 68 14.17 11.87 -27.35
N ALA A 69 13.23 12.34 -28.17
CA ALA A 69 11.86 12.65 -27.75
C ALA A 69 11.09 11.46 -27.14
N GLN A 70 11.48 10.21 -27.44
CA GLN A 70 10.83 9.00 -26.94
C GLN A 70 11.66 8.21 -25.91
N ARG A 71 12.57 8.88 -25.20
CA ARG A 71 13.40 8.26 -24.14
C ARG A 71 12.59 7.47 -23.10
N HIS A 72 11.40 7.96 -22.73
CA HIS A 72 10.53 7.28 -21.77
C HIS A 72 10.02 5.93 -22.30
N LEU A 73 9.86 5.80 -23.62
CA LEU A 73 9.41 4.56 -24.27
C LEU A 73 10.54 3.54 -24.38
N ALA A 74 11.78 4.02 -24.56
CA ALA A 74 13.00 3.20 -24.43
C ALA A 74 13.18 2.71 -22.98
N ALA A 75 12.96 3.57 -21.98
CA ALA A 75 12.99 3.19 -20.56
C ALA A 75 11.97 2.08 -20.23
N LEU A 76 10.74 2.19 -20.76
CA LEU A 76 9.72 1.15 -20.57
C LEU A 76 10.15 -0.19 -21.19
N LEU A 77 10.73 -0.16 -22.39
CA LEU A 77 11.23 -1.36 -23.05
C LEU A 77 12.38 -1.99 -22.26
N ALA A 78 13.36 -1.19 -21.82
CA ALA A 78 14.46 -1.64 -20.98
C ALA A 78 13.93 -2.30 -19.70
N SER A 79 12.97 -1.66 -19.01
CA SER A 79 12.34 -2.21 -17.81
C SER A 79 11.69 -3.58 -18.05
N LYS A 80 10.97 -3.76 -19.16
CA LYS A 80 10.38 -5.05 -19.53
C LYS A 80 11.43 -6.12 -19.81
N VAL A 81 12.54 -5.77 -20.45
CA VAL A 81 13.65 -6.71 -20.71
C VAL A 81 14.32 -7.12 -19.40
N PHE A 82 14.66 -6.17 -18.52
CA PHE A 82 15.25 -6.47 -17.20
C PHE A 82 14.33 -7.31 -16.32
N TYR A 83 13.01 -7.10 -16.41
CA TYR A 83 12.03 -7.95 -15.73
C TYR A 83 12.13 -9.42 -16.19
N HIS A 84 12.22 -9.67 -17.50
CA HIS A 84 12.37 -11.03 -18.03
C HIS A 84 13.76 -11.64 -17.76
N LEU A 85 14.80 -10.81 -17.63
CA LEU A 85 16.13 -11.24 -17.18
C LEU A 85 16.19 -11.60 -15.67
N GLY A 86 15.19 -11.20 -14.90
CA GLY A 86 15.13 -11.40 -13.45
C GLY A 86 15.82 -10.30 -12.62
N GLU A 87 16.32 -9.25 -13.27
CA GLU A 87 16.99 -8.11 -12.64
C GLU A 87 15.95 -7.05 -12.23
N LEU A 88 15.24 -7.31 -11.14
CA LEU A 88 14.10 -6.49 -10.71
C LEU A 88 14.48 -5.07 -10.25
N ASN A 89 15.69 -4.87 -9.73
CA ASN A 89 16.16 -3.55 -9.26
C ASN A 89 16.35 -2.59 -10.44
N ASP A 90 16.98 -3.06 -11.51
CA ASP A 90 17.19 -2.29 -12.73
C ASP A 90 15.86 -2.11 -13.47
N ALA A 91 15.03 -3.15 -13.51
CA ALA A 91 13.67 -3.06 -14.04
C ALA A 91 12.86 -1.95 -13.34
N LEU A 92 12.92 -1.86 -12.01
CA LEU A 92 12.26 -0.80 -11.25
C LEU A 92 12.84 0.58 -11.58
N THR A 93 14.16 0.71 -11.61
CA THR A 93 14.84 1.97 -11.93
C THR A 93 14.40 2.52 -13.29
N TYR A 94 14.36 1.67 -14.31
CA TYR A 94 13.88 2.05 -15.64
C TYR A 94 12.37 2.29 -15.70
N ALA A 95 11.56 1.55 -14.92
CA ALA A 95 10.11 1.81 -14.81
C ALA A 95 9.83 3.20 -14.21
N LEU A 96 10.54 3.57 -13.14
CA LEU A 96 10.44 4.90 -12.53
C LEU A 96 10.83 6.02 -13.50
N ARG A 97 11.84 5.77 -14.35
CA ARG A 97 12.28 6.71 -15.40
C ARG A 97 11.29 6.82 -16.57
N ALA A 98 10.50 5.78 -16.84
CA ALA A 98 9.44 5.81 -17.85
C ALA A 98 8.27 6.73 -17.45
N GLY A 99 8.11 7.01 -16.16
CA GLY A 99 7.18 8.01 -15.64
C GLY A 99 5.73 7.70 -15.98
N ASP A 100 5.12 8.51 -16.84
CA ASP A 100 3.70 8.38 -17.21
C ASP A 100 3.42 7.21 -18.16
N LEU A 101 4.44 6.68 -18.82
CA LEU A 101 4.29 5.50 -19.68
C LEU A 101 4.23 4.19 -18.90
N PHE A 102 4.62 4.20 -17.62
CA PHE A 102 4.40 3.08 -16.72
C PHE A 102 2.99 3.17 -16.12
N ASP A 103 2.04 2.50 -16.76
CA ASP A 103 0.65 2.49 -16.32
C ASP A 103 0.46 1.50 -15.17
N VAL A 104 0.23 2.04 -13.98
CA VAL A 104 -0.04 1.30 -12.75
C VAL A 104 -1.43 0.66 -12.77
N THR A 105 -2.33 1.08 -13.67
CA THR A 105 -3.69 0.54 -13.79
C THR A 105 -3.76 -0.72 -14.64
N GLU A 106 -2.78 -0.96 -15.51
CA GLU A 106 -2.79 -2.10 -16.42
C GLU A 106 -2.68 -3.42 -15.63
N PRO A 107 -3.61 -4.38 -15.84
CA PRO A 107 -3.50 -5.69 -15.22
C PRO A 107 -2.41 -6.50 -15.94
N GLY A 108 -1.28 -6.71 -15.27
CA GLY A 108 -0.20 -7.54 -15.80
C GLY A 108 0.75 -8.04 -14.71
N ALA A 109 1.30 -9.24 -14.90
CA ALA A 109 2.28 -9.82 -13.97
C ALA A 109 3.54 -8.95 -13.84
N PHE A 110 3.94 -8.30 -14.93
CA PHE A 110 5.01 -7.29 -14.97
C PHE A 110 4.73 -6.15 -13.98
N VAL A 111 3.56 -5.50 -14.11
CA VAL A 111 3.18 -4.36 -13.26
C VAL A 111 3.04 -4.80 -11.80
N GLN A 112 2.38 -5.92 -11.52
CA GLN A 112 2.21 -6.42 -10.15
C GLN A 112 3.55 -6.72 -9.46
N THR A 113 4.47 -7.37 -10.16
CA THR A 113 5.79 -7.71 -9.61
C THR A 113 6.63 -6.46 -9.35
N LEU A 114 6.61 -5.51 -10.30
CA LEU A 114 7.31 -4.23 -10.14
C LEU A 114 6.72 -3.39 -9.02
N LEU A 115 5.40 -3.37 -8.86
CA LEU A 115 4.75 -2.66 -7.75
C LEU A 115 5.10 -3.28 -6.41
N ALA A 116 5.06 -4.61 -6.29
CA ALA A 116 5.49 -5.29 -5.06
C ALA A 116 6.94 -4.91 -4.73
N LYS A 117 7.83 -4.97 -5.73
CA LYS A 117 9.24 -4.58 -5.56
C LYS A 117 9.41 -3.10 -5.21
N ALA A 118 8.60 -2.22 -5.78
CA ALA A 118 8.60 -0.79 -5.47
C ALA A 118 8.20 -0.52 -4.02
N ILE A 119 7.18 -1.24 -3.52
CA ILE A 119 6.73 -1.16 -2.13
C ILE A 119 7.84 -1.64 -1.19
N ASP A 120 8.47 -2.79 -1.48
CA ASP A 120 9.57 -3.33 -0.67
C ASP A 120 10.74 -2.32 -0.57
N GLU A 121 11.15 -1.75 -1.70
CA GLU A 121 12.19 -0.73 -1.77
C GLU A 121 11.82 0.53 -0.97
N TYR A 122 10.56 0.98 -1.10
CA TYR A 122 10.05 2.13 -0.37
C TYR A 122 10.02 1.89 1.15
N ILE A 123 9.63 0.69 1.59
CA ILE A 123 9.65 0.30 3.00
C ILE A 123 11.08 0.29 3.54
N GLU A 124 12.03 -0.26 2.77
CA GLU A 124 13.43 -0.32 3.18
C GLU A 124 14.02 1.09 3.34
N GLN A 125 13.76 1.99 2.38
CA GLN A 125 14.20 3.39 2.44
C GLN A 125 13.57 4.14 3.63
N ARG A 126 12.29 3.91 3.93
CA ARG A 126 11.60 4.49 5.09
C ARG A 126 12.06 3.95 6.44
N SER A 127 12.54 2.70 6.49
CA SER A 127 12.98 2.08 7.73
C SER A 127 14.34 2.59 8.19
N LYS A 128 15.16 3.16 7.29
CA LYS A 128 16.49 3.71 7.59
C LYS A 128 16.35 5.15 8.16
N PRO A 129 16.61 5.38 9.46
CA PRO A 129 16.38 6.67 10.11
C PRO A 129 17.40 7.77 9.76
N GLU A 130 18.46 7.45 9.03
CA GLU A 130 19.58 8.37 8.69
C GLU A 130 19.55 8.91 7.26
N ALA A 131 18.52 8.61 6.47
CA ALA A 131 18.39 9.16 5.14
C ALA A 131 17.73 10.55 5.19
N GLU A 132 18.56 11.60 5.36
CA GLU A 132 18.29 12.93 4.78
C GLU A 132 18.16 12.89 3.24
N GLN A 133 18.37 11.72 2.63
CA GLN A 133 18.06 11.47 1.23
C GLN A 133 16.54 11.49 1.09
N SER A 134 16.04 12.57 0.50
CA SER A 134 14.72 12.63 -0.10
C SER A 134 14.46 11.32 -0.84
N ILE A 135 13.53 10.51 -0.35
CA ILE A 135 13.03 9.34 -1.07
C ILE A 135 12.72 9.79 -2.50
N ASP A 136 13.13 8.99 -3.50
CA ASP A 136 12.91 9.35 -4.89
C ASP A 136 11.44 9.71 -5.11
N GLU A 137 11.18 10.96 -5.53
CA GLU A 137 9.83 11.49 -5.76
C GLU A 137 9.04 10.60 -6.72
N ARG A 138 9.72 9.92 -7.65
CA ARG A 138 9.10 9.00 -8.60
C ARG A 138 8.62 7.73 -7.91
N LEU A 139 9.40 7.20 -6.97
CA LEU A 139 9.00 6.04 -6.17
C LEU A 139 7.79 6.39 -5.31
N VAL A 140 7.80 7.58 -4.68
CA VAL A 140 6.63 8.09 -3.94
C VAL A 140 5.42 8.18 -4.85
N ALA A 141 5.56 8.77 -6.05
CA ALA A 141 4.45 8.94 -6.98
C ALA A 141 3.86 7.59 -7.45
N VAL A 142 4.69 6.56 -7.65
CA VAL A 142 4.20 5.21 -8.01
C VAL A 142 3.44 4.57 -6.86
N VAL A 143 3.97 4.66 -5.64
CA VAL A 143 3.29 4.14 -4.44
C VAL A 143 1.97 4.88 -4.20
N GLU A 144 1.92 6.20 -4.41
CA GLU A 144 0.68 6.99 -4.27
C GLU A 144 -0.38 6.63 -5.31
N ARG A 145 0.02 6.46 -6.59
CA ARG A 145 -0.87 5.94 -7.63
C ARG A 145 -1.41 4.55 -7.28
N MET A 146 -0.57 3.71 -6.67
CA MET A 146 -0.96 2.37 -6.22
C MET A 146 -1.99 2.44 -5.08
N PHE A 147 -1.81 3.34 -4.10
CA PHE A 147 -2.81 3.61 -3.07
C PHE A 147 -4.13 4.09 -3.68
N GLU A 148 -4.09 5.08 -4.58
CA GLU A 148 -5.28 5.61 -5.24
C GLU A 148 -6.04 4.52 -6.00
N ARG A 149 -5.30 3.63 -6.69
CA ARG A 149 -5.88 2.45 -7.35
C ARG A 149 -6.54 1.52 -6.36
N CYS A 150 -5.87 1.11 -5.28
CA CYS A 150 -6.47 0.23 -4.28
C CYS A 150 -7.73 0.83 -3.65
N LEU A 151 -7.75 2.16 -3.43
CA LEU A 151 -8.93 2.86 -2.94
C LEU A 151 -10.05 2.95 -3.99
N ALA A 152 -9.71 3.09 -5.27
CA ALA A 152 -10.69 3.08 -6.36
C ALA A 152 -11.29 1.68 -6.60
N ASP A 153 -10.49 0.63 -6.43
CA ASP A 153 -10.89 -0.77 -6.57
C ASP A 153 -11.61 -1.32 -5.31
N ALA A 154 -11.90 -0.46 -4.31
CA ALA A 154 -12.49 -0.80 -3.02
C ALA A 154 -11.69 -1.86 -2.22
N GLN A 155 -10.39 -1.99 -2.46
CA GLN A 155 -9.47 -2.91 -1.78
C GLN A 155 -8.89 -2.29 -0.50
N PHE A 156 -9.74 -1.91 0.44
CA PHE A 156 -9.34 -1.20 1.66
C PHE A 156 -8.40 -2.02 2.56
N HIS A 157 -8.59 -3.33 2.66
CA HIS A 157 -7.69 -4.19 3.46
C HIS A 157 -6.25 -4.16 2.95
N GLN A 158 -6.06 -4.19 1.62
CA GLN A 158 -4.73 -4.10 1.03
C GLN A 158 -4.12 -2.72 1.24
N ALA A 159 -4.90 -1.65 1.06
CA ALA A 159 -4.45 -0.29 1.33
C ALA A 159 -4.01 -0.12 2.80
N ILE A 160 -4.77 -0.68 3.76
CA ILE A 160 -4.41 -0.67 5.19
C ILE A 160 -3.10 -1.43 5.44
N GLY A 161 -2.93 -2.61 4.85
CA GLY A 161 -1.70 -3.39 4.96
C GLY A 161 -0.48 -2.58 4.50
N ILE A 162 -0.56 -2.01 3.31
CA ILE A 162 0.53 -1.22 2.72
C ILE A 162 0.78 0.05 3.53
N ALA A 163 -0.27 0.73 4.01
CA ALA A 163 -0.11 1.92 4.87
C ALA A 163 0.66 1.59 6.17
N LEU A 164 0.40 0.43 6.78
CA LEU A 164 1.08 -0.02 7.98
C LEU A 164 2.53 -0.45 7.72
N GLU A 165 2.80 -1.16 6.63
CA GLU A 165 4.15 -1.57 6.23
C GLU A 165 5.02 -0.36 5.87
N THR A 166 4.45 0.60 5.13
CA THR A 166 5.12 1.85 4.73
C THR A 166 5.22 2.90 5.84
N ARG A 167 4.68 2.59 7.03
CA ARG A 167 4.62 3.47 8.21
C ARG A 167 3.92 4.82 7.96
N ARG A 168 2.92 4.84 7.08
CA ARG A 168 2.14 6.04 6.71
C ARG A 168 0.79 6.06 7.44
N LEU A 169 0.74 6.80 8.55
CA LEU A 169 -0.48 6.98 9.33
C LEU A 169 -1.54 7.82 8.58
N ASP A 170 -1.09 8.77 7.77
CA ASP A 170 -1.94 9.59 6.90
C ASP A 170 -2.75 8.74 5.93
N LYS A 171 -2.11 7.74 5.30
CA LYS A 171 -2.79 6.83 4.36
C LYS A 171 -3.66 5.80 5.05
N LEU A 172 -3.32 5.42 6.29
CA LEU A 172 -4.18 4.58 7.12
C LEU A 172 -5.51 5.29 7.42
N GLU A 173 -5.43 6.54 7.89
CA GLU A 173 -6.62 7.36 8.18
C GLU A 173 -7.45 7.58 6.91
N GLU A 174 -6.82 7.90 5.77
CA GLU A 174 -7.51 8.06 4.49
C GLU A 174 -8.22 6.78 4.04
N ALA A 175 -7.55 5.62 4.15
CA ALA A 175 -8.12 4.34 3.73
C ALA A 175 -9.34 3.94 4.57
N VAL A 176 -9.29 4.19 5.89
CA VAL A 176 -10.41 3.92 6.79
C VAL A 176 -11.54 4.94 6.58
N ALA A 177 -11.24 6.22 6.37
CA ALA A 177 -12.26 7.24 6.15
C ALA A 177 -13.03 7.05 4.83
N ARG A 178 -12.37 6.48 3.82
CA ARG A 178 -12.98 6.20 2.51
C ARG A 178 -13.63 4.81 2.41
N SER A 179 -13.48 3.95 3.41
CA SER A 179 -14.01 2.59 3.36
C SER A 179 -15.53 2.58 3.48
N GLU A 180 -16.19 1.73 2.69
CA GLU A 180 -17.64 1.53 2.77
C GLU A 180 -18.07 0.94 4.12
N ASP A 181 -17.24 0.04 4.66
CA ASP A 181 -17.40 -0.53 6.00
C ASP A 181 -16.21 -0.12 6.89
N VAL A 182 -16.43 0.93 7.68
CA VAL A 182 -15.43 1.48 8.59
C VAL A 182 -15.18 0.56 9.78
N ALA A 183 -16.19 -0.18 10.23
CA ALA A 183 -16.09 -1.10 11.36
C ALA A 183 -15.18 -2.28 11.03
N ASP A 184 -15.42 -2.93 9.88
CA ASP A 184 -14.58 -4.04 9.41
C ASP A 184 -13.15 -3.57 9.11
N SER A 185 -12.99 -2.41 8.47
CA SER A 185 -11.68 -1.83 8.16
C SER A 185 -10.86 -1.54 9.43
N LEU A 186 -11.50 -1.01 10.48
CA LEU A 186 -10.86 -0.76 11.77
C LEU A 186 -10.52 -2.06 12.51
N ALA A 187 -11.40 -3.06 12.50
CA ALA A 187 -11.14 -4.37 13.09
C ALA A 187 -9.96 -5.06 12.39
N TYR A 188 -9.94 -5.02 11.05
CA TYR A 188 -8.84 -5.50 10.24
C TYR A 188 -7.53 -4.78 10.55
N ALA A 189 -7.54 -3.45 10.59
CA ALA A 189 -6.37 -2.63 10.93
C ALA A 189 -5.83 -2.96 12.33
N THR A 190 -6.72 -3.18 13.31
CA THR A 190 -6.36 -3.55 14.68
C THR A 190 -5.65 -4.91 14.71
N ARG A 191 -6.20 -5.91 14.03
CA ARG A 191 -5.61 -7.25 13.92
C ARG A 191 -4.25 -7.21 13.23
N VAL A 192 -4.17 -6.51 12.10
CA VAL A 192 -2.94 -6.38 11.32
C VAL A 192 -1.85 -5.64 12.11
N THR A 193 -2.21 -4.61 12.88
CA THR A 193 -1.27 -3.89 13.74
C THR A 193 -0.60 -4.80 14.77
N GLN A 194 -1.30 -5.84 15.23
CA GLN A 194 -0.74 -6.79 16.19
C GLN A 194 0.25 -7.78 15.53
N THR A 195 0.03 -8.14 14.26
CA THR A 195 0.82 -9.16 13.56
C THR A 195 1.97 -8.57 12.73
N LEU A 196 1.70 -7.52 11.93
CA LEU A 196 2.64 -6.95 10.96
C LEU A 196 3.58 -5.92 11.59
N VAL A 197 3.15 -5.16 12.60
CA VAL A 197 3.97 -4.09 13.17
C VAL A 197 4.92 -4.63 14.24
N SER A 198 6.20 -4.80 13.89
CA SER A 198 7.22 -5.27 14.85
C SER A 198 7.74 -4.17 15.80
N SER A 199 7.78 -2.90 15.37
CA SER A 199 8.28 -1.80 16.19
C SER A 199 7.27 -1.40 17.27
N ARG A 200 7.69 -1.43 18.54
CA ARG A 200 6.85 -1.05 19.68
C ARG A 200 6.40 0.41 19.62
N GLU A 201 7.31 1.32 19.27
CA GLU A 201 7.02 2.75 19.19
C GLU A 201 5.99 3.04 18.09
N PHE A 202 6.20 2.47 16.90
CA PHE A 202 5.27 2.63 15.79
C PHE A 202 3.91 1.99 16.10
N ARG A 203 3.89 0.80 16.73
CA ARG A 203 2.66 0.15 17.17
C ARG A 203 1.84 1.04 18.12
N GLN A 204 2.50 1.71 19.07
CA GLN A 204 1.82 2.66 19.96
C GLN A 204 1.22 3.85 19.20
N LEU A 205 1.92 4.39 18.20
CA LEU A 205 1.39 5.47 17.38
C LEU A 205 0.16 5.02 16.58
N VAL A 206 0.22 3.85 15.94
CA VAL A 206 -0.91 3.28 15.18
C VAL A 206 -2.11 3.04 16.10
N LEU A 207 -1.92 2.40 17.26
CA LEU A 207 -3.02 2.14 18.19
C LEU A 207 -3.70 3.42 18.68
N ARG A 208 -2.93 4.50 18.92
CA ARG A 208 -3.52 5.81 19.28
C ARG A 208 -4.36 6.40 18.15
N VAL A 209 -3.91 6.26 16.89
CA VAL A 209 -4.68 6.68 15.72
C VAL A 209 -5.96 5.86 15.60
N LEU A 210 -5.88 4.53 15.78
CA LEU A 210 -7.05 3.66 15.74
C LEU A 210 -8.09 4.04 16.80
N VAL A 211 -7.67 4.32 18.04
CA VAL A 211 -8.59 4.79 19.11
C VAL A 211 -9.30 6.08 18.70
N ARG A 212 -8.58 7.06 18.15
CA ARG A 212 -9.18 8.31 17.66
C ARG A 212 -10.17 8.07 16.52
N LEU A 213 -9.85 7.14 15.60
CA LEU A 213 -10.75 6.77 14.51
C LEU A 213 -12.02 6.11 15.06
N TYR A 214 -11.91 5.17 16.02
CA TYR A 214 -13.07 4.57 16.69
C TYR A 214 -13.95 5.62 17.39
N GLU A 215 -13.36 6.65 18.02
CA GLU A 215 -14.11 7.75 18.65
C GLU A 215 -14.83 8.64 17.61
N SER A 216 -14.20 8.87 16.46
CA SER A 216 -14.74 9.77 15.42
C SER A 216 -15.91 9.19 14.63
N VAL A 217 -16.01 7.86 14.56
CA VAL A 217 -16.91 7.19 13.60
C VAL A 217 -18.37 7.16 14.07
N GLY A 218 -18.68 7.35 15.35
CA GLY A 218 -20.04 7.63 15.85
C GLY A 218 -21.13 6.59 15.55
N VAL A 219 -20.82 5.53 14.81
CA VAL A 219 -21.66 4.36 14.53
C VAL A 219 -21.30 3.30 15.54
N GLU A 220 -22.31 2.75 16.23
CA GLU A 220 -22.23 1.73 17.28
C GLU A 220 -20.85 1.55 17.90
N PRO A 221 -20.57 2.19 19.05
CA PRO A 221 -19.23 2.20 19.60
C PRO A 221 -18.77 0.76 19.84
N HIS A 222 -17.82 0.31 19.02
CA HIS A 222 -17.09 -0.94 19.22
C HIS A 222 -16.16 -0.78 20.43
N TYR A 223 -16.74 -0.49 21.59
CA TYR A 223 -16.05 -0.29 22.85
C TYR A 223 -15.17 -1.50 23.19
N LEU A 224 -15.53 -2.70 22.71
CA LEU A 224 -14.69 -3.89 22.81
C LEU A 224 -13.33 -3.70 22.10
N ASN A 225 -13.34 -3.34 20.81
CA ASN A 225 -12.11 -3.15 20.03
C ASN A 225 -11.31 -1.93 20.54
N MET A 226 -12.00 -0.89 20.98
CA MET A 226 -11.36 0.30 21.57
C MET A 226 -10.68 -0.04 22.89
N CYS A 227 -11.34 -0.77 23.79
CA CYS A 227 -10.75 -1.24 25.04
C CYS A 227 -9.59 -2.20 24.81
N GLN A 228 -9.65 -3.06 23.78
CA GLN A 228 -8.52 -3.89 23.38
C GLN A 228 -7.32 -3.03 22.93
N CYS A 229 -7.56 -1.99 22.11
CA CYS A 229 -6.50 -1.07 21.70
C CYS A 229 -5.88 -0.34 22.90
N LEU A 230 -6.69 0.15 23.83
CA LEU A 230 -6.25 0.82 25.05
C LEU A 230 -5.49 -0.12 25.99
N MET A 231 -5.92 -1.38 26.10
CA MET A 231 -5.20 -2.41 26.83
C MET A 231 -3.79 -2.64 26.25
N PHE A 232 -3.65 -2.70 24.92
CA PHE A 232 -2.32 -2.80 24.28
C PHE A 232 -1.46 -1.54 24.46
N LEU A 233 -2.10 -0.38 24.64
CA LEU A 233 -1.43 0.88 24.99
C LEU A 233 -1.05 0.98 26.48
N ASP A 234 -1.47 0.01 27.30
CA ASP A 234 -1.39 0.05 28.78
C ASP A 234 -2.12 1.27 29.39
N ASP A 235 -3.14 1.77 28.69
CA ASP A 235 -3.93 2.93 29.10
C ASP A 235 -5.13 2.52 29.95
N ALA A 236 -4.88 2.38 31.25
CA ALA A 236 -5.91 2.04 32.22
C ALA A 236 -6.91 3.19 32.46
N ASP A 237 -6.52 4.44 32.22
CA ASP A 237 -7.40 5.60 32.36
C ASP A 237 -8.50 5.60 31.29
N GLY A 238 -8.10 5.39 30.03
CA GLY A 238 -9.05 5.34 28.91
C GLY A 238 -10.09 4.23 29.09
N VAL A 239 -9.66 3.01 29.47
CA VAL A 239 -10.58 1.88 29.70
C VAL A 239 -11.54 2.17 30.85
N ALA A 240 -11.04 2.72 31.97
CA ALA A 240 -11.90 3.05 33.11
C ALA A 240 -12.93 4.14 32.77
N ALA A 241 -12.56 5.16 31.97
CA ALA A 241 -13.48 6.20 31.51
C ALA A 241 -14.61 5.62 30.63
N ILE A 242 -14.27 4.72 29.70
CA ILE A 242 -15.26 4.04 28.84
C ILE A 242 -16.22 3.19 29.68
N LEU A 243 -15.70 2.36 30.58
CA LEU A 243 -16.52 1.52 31.45
C LEU A 243 -17.43 2.36 32.35
N THR A 244 -16.93 3.48 32.88
CA THR A 244 -17.73 4.40 33.71
C THR A 244 -18.86 5.03 32.90
N THR A 245 -18.60 5.39 31.64
CA THR A 245 -19.62 5.94 30.72
C THR A 245 -20.69 4.89 30.41
N LEU A 246 -20.29 3.64 30.17
CA LEU A 246 -21.20 2.52 29.90
C LEU A 246 -22.06 2.15 31.10
N ILE A 247 -21.51 2.17 32.32
CA ILE A 247 -22.24 1.89 33.56
C ILE A 247 -23.28 2.98 33.87
N GLN A 248 -23.09 4.21 33.36
CA GLN A 248 -24.08 5.29 33.50
C GLN A 248 -25.19 5.25 32.44
N GLY A 249 -25.13 4.31 31.49
CA GLY A 249 -26.08 4.14 30.39
C GLY A 249 -27.34 3.34 30.75
N GLY A 250 -27.97 2.74 29.73
CA GLY A 250 -29.12 1.84 29.86
C GLY A 250 -28.72 0.37 29.90
N GLU A 251 -29.70 -0.55 29.94
CA GLU A 251 -29.45 -1.99 30.12
C GLU A 251 -28.51 -2.60 29.05
N GLU A 252 -28.55 -2.11 27.81
CA GLU A 252 -27.69 -2.58 26.72
C GLU A 252 -26.23 -2.18 26.95
N GLU A 253 -25.97 -0.95 27.39
CA GLU A 253 -24.63 -0.46 27.73
C GLU A 253 -24.03 -1.18 28.94
N HIS A 254 -24.86 -1.53 29.94
CA HIS A 254 -24.43 -2.35 31.07
C HIS A 254 -24.00 -3.75 30.60
N LEU A 255 -24.74 -4.35 29.67
CA LEU A 255 -24.41 -5.67 29.13
C LEU A 255 -23.08 -5.63 28.36
N LEU A 256 -22.86 -4.58 27.57
CA LEU A 256 -21.59 -4.29 26.89
C LEU A 256 -20.43 -4.09 27.89
N ALA A 257 -20.64 -3.37 28.99
CA ALA A 257 -19.63 -3.20 30.04
C ALA A 257 -19.20 -4.55 30.64
N TYR A 258 -20.16 -5.46 30.89
CA TYR A 258 -19.84 -6.81 31.35
C TYR A 258 -19.05 -7.61 30.30
N GLN A 259 -19.44 -7.55 29.03
CA GLN A 259 -18.69 -8.22 27.95
C GLN A 259 -17.25 -7.72 27.84
N ILE A 260 -17.04 -6.41 27.93
CA ILE A 260 -15.70 -5.81 27.93
C ILE A 260 -14.90 -6.27 29.15
N ALA A 261 -15.51 -6.27 30.34
CA ALA A 261 -14.86 -6.75 31.56
C ALA A 261 -14.44 -8.22 31.45
N PHE A 262 -15.29 -9.09 30.89
CA PHE A 262 -14.93 -10.49 30.63
C PHE A 262 -13.77 -10.59 29.62
N SER A 263 -13.82 -9.86 28.50
CA SER A 263 -12.73 -9.88 27.52
C SER A 263 -11.41 -9.37 28.10
N LEU A 264 -11.43 -8.34 28.94
CA LEU A 264 -10.23 -7.85 29.63
C LEU A 264 -9.67 -8.90 30.61
N TYR A 265 -10.55 -9.61 31.31
CA TYR A 265 -10.16 -10.68 32.23
C TYR A 265 -9.51 -11.87 31.51
N GLU A 266 -10.05 -12.27 30.35
CA GLU A 266 -9.50 -13.36 29.51
C GLU A 266 -8.08 -13.07 29.01
N ASN A 267 -7.66 -11.81 28.93
CA ASN A 267 -6.30 -11.44 28.52
C ASN A 267 -5.25 -11.61 29.64
N GLU A 268 -5.66 -11.95 30.87
CA GLU A 268 -4.80 -12.30 32.02
C GLU A 268 -3.71 -11.27 32.44
N ILE A 269 -3.84 -9.99 32.06
CA ILE A 269 -2.90 -8.93 32.44
C ILE A 269 -3.25 -8.38 33.85
N GLN A 270 -2.92 -9.14 34.90
CA GLN A 270 -3.33 -8.83 36.28
C GLN A 270 -2.93 -7.42 36.76
N ALA A 271 -1.73 -6.95 36.40
CA ALA A 271 -1.24 -5.63 36.80
C ALA A 271 -2.02 -4.48 36.12
N PHE A 272 -2.54 -4.71 34.91
CA PHE A 272 -3.41 -3.76 34.22
C PHE A 272 -4.81 -3.78 34.82
N LEU A 273 -5.38 -4.97 35.04
CA LEU A 273 -6.69 -5.15 35.65
C LEU A 273 -6.78 -4.52 37.04
N ASN A 274 -5.73 -4.67 37.86
CA ASN A 274 -5.67 -4.02 39.18
C ASN A 274 -5.71 -2.48 39.05
N ARG A 275 -4.96 -1.90 38.11
CA ARG A 275 -4.95 -0.45 37.86
C ARG A 275 -6.30 0.07 37.34
N VAL A 276 -6.98 -0.69 36.48
CA VAL A 276 -8.33 -0.36 36.01
C VAL A 276 -9.34 -0.44 37.17
N ASN A 277 -9.24 -1.48 38.00
CA ASN A 277 -10.11 -1.67 39.17
C ASN A 277 -9.91 -0.57 40.24
N GLU A 278 -8.67 -0.14 40.50
CA GLU A 278 -8.38 0.99 41.40
C GLU A 278 -9.06 2.28 40.95
N LYS A 279 -9.25 2.47 39.63
CA LYS A 279 -9.89 3.66 39.06
C LYS A 279 -11.41 3.55 38.96
N LEU A 280 -11.93 2.33 38.79
CA LEU A 280 -13.37 2.04 38.83
C LEU A 280 -13.91 2.00 40.25
N ALA A 281 -13.05 1.69 41.24
CA ALA A 281 -13.42 1.73 42.63
C ALA A 281 -13.95 3.12 42.97
N PRO A 282 -15.14 3.23 43.57
CA PRO A 282 -15.65 4.53 44.00
C PRO A 282 -14.60 5.13 44.92
N ALA A 283 -14.19 6.38 44.64
CA ALA A 283 -13.33 7.14 45.54
C ALA A 283 -13.90 6.94 46.95
N ALA A 284 -13.13 6.26 47.81
CA ALA A 284 -13.59 5.88 49.13
C ALA A 284 -14.21 7.12 49.77
N PRO A 285 -15.43 7.05 50.34
CA PRO A 285 -16.02 8.21 51.01
C PRO A 285 -14.98 8.66 52.04
N ALA A 286 -14.46 9.87 51.85
CA ALA A 286 -13.50 10.47 52.74
C ALA A 286 -14.03 10.28 54.15
N ALA A 287 -13.30 9.51 54.94
CA ALA A 287 -13.68 9.10 56.27
C ALA A 287 -14.26 10.32 56.99
N ALA A 288 -15.56 10.27 57.27
CA ALA A 288 -16.20 11.21 58.16
C ALA A 288 -15.37 11.16 59.44
N THR A 289 -14.58 12.21 59.65
CA THR A 289 -13.83 12.45 60.87
C THR A 289 -14.87 12.50 61.97
N ALA A 290 -15.00 11.38 62.67
CA ALA A 290 -15.76 11.27 63.89
C ALA A 290 -15.10 12.20 64.92
N THR A 291 -15.52 13.46 64.92
CA THR A 291 -15.38 14.35 66.07
C THR A 291 -16.31 13.82 67.15
N ALA A 292 -15.76 13.01 68.06
CA ALA A 292 -16.32 12.79 69.38
C ALA A 292 -15.33 13.38 70.39
N ALA A 293 -15.63 14.60 70.81
CA ALA A 293 -15.15 15.22 72.04
C ALA A 293 -16.33 15.28 73.01
#